data_AF-A0A815XXP9-F1
#
_entry.id   AF-A0A815XXP9-F1
#
_cell.length_a   1.000
_cell.length_b   1.000
_cell.length_c   1.000
_cell.angle_alpha   90.00
_cell.angle_beta   90.00
_cell.angle_gamma   90.00
#
_symmetry.space_group_name_H-M   'P 1'
#
loop_
_entity.id
_entity.type
_entity.pdbx_description
1 polymer ?
#
loop_
_entity_poly.entity_id
_entity_poly.type
_entity_poly.pdbx_seq_one_letter_code
_entity_poly.pdbx_strand_id
1 'polypeptide(L)' 'MTYGQIGFIQVGAGFFTYFVIMAENGFLPSRLLGLRKSWESSEINDLQDSYGQEW' A
#
# COMPACT_ATOMS: atom_id res chain seq x y z
N MET A 1 -0.44 -0.45 30.98
CA MET A 1 -1.02 -1.37 29.97
C MET A 1 -1.49 -0.60 28.72
N THR A 2 -0.80 0.47 28.32
CA THR A 2 -1.32 1.47 27.36
C THR A 2 -0.67 1.36 25.98
N TYR A 3 0.62 1.01 25.93
CA TYR A 3 1.40 0.89 24.70
C TYR A 3 0.89 -0.21 23.76
N GLY A 4 0.39 -1.32 24.30
CA GLY A 4 -0.20 -2.40 23.50
C GLY A 4 -1.57 -1.99 22.95
N GLN A 5 -2.53 -1.69 23.81
CA GLN A 5 -3.93 -1.53 23.39
C GLN A 5 -4.16 -0.32 22.46
N ILE A 6 -3.67 0.86 22.85
CA ILE A 6 -3.85 2.08 22.04
C ILE A 6 -2.93 2.03 20.81
N GLY A 7 -1.71 1.51 20.96
CA GLY A 7 -0.76 1.36 19.86
C GLY A 7 -1.28 0.44 18.76
N PHE A 8 -1.89 -0.71 19.10
CA PHE A 8 -2.49 -1.61 18.11
C PHE A 8 -3.63 -0.95 17.34
N ILE A 9 -4.49 -0.18 18.01
CA ILE A 9 -5.59 0.55 17.34
C ILE A 9 -5.01 1.60 16.39
N GLN A 10 -4.01 2.36 16.83
CA GLN A 10 -3.37 3.38 16.00
C GLN A 10 -2.66 2.79 14.77
N VAL A 11 -1.93 1.68 14.96
CA VAL A 11 -1.27 0.97 13.86
C VAL A 11 -2.31 0.41 12.90
N GLY A 12 -3.40 -0.17 13.39
CA GLY A 12 -4.51 -0.65 12.58
C GLY A 12 -5.16 0.46 11.74
N ALA A 13 -5.44 1.61 12.35
CA ALA A 13 -5.98 2.77 11.64
C ALA A 13 -5.02 3.31 10.58
N GLY A 14 -3.72 3.37 10.87
CA GLY A 14 -2.70 3.80 9.90
C GLY A 14 -2.61 2.86 8.68
N PHE A 15 -2.56 1.55 8.91
CA PHE A 15 -2.57 0.57 7.82
C PHE A 15 -3.85 0.62 7.01
N PHE A 16 -5.00 0.78 7.66
CA PHE A 16 -6.28 0.90 6.96
C PHE A 16 -6.28 2.11 6.00
N THR A 17 -5.89 3.29 6.48
CA THR A 17 -5.82 4.49 5.64
C THR A 17 -4.82 4.32 4.49
N TYR A 18 -3.66 3.69 4.73
CA TYR A 18 -2.70 3.37 3.66
C TYR A 18 -3.34 2.50 2.57
N PHE A 19 -4.03 1.42 2.95
CA PHE A 19 -4.70 0.55 1.98
C PHE A 19 -5.81 1.25 1.21
N VAL A 20 -6.59 2.12 1.85
CA VAL A 20 -7.65 2.90 1.19
C VAL A 20 -7.05 3.84 0.14
N ILE A 21 -6.04 4.64 0.50
CA ILE A 21 -5.42 5.59 -0.43
C ILE A 21 -4.78 4.85 -1.61
N MET A 22 -4.05 3.76 -1.37
CA MET A 22 -3.45 2.99 -2.44
C MET A 22 -4.51 2.37 -3.36
N ALA A 23 -5.62 1.85 -2.80
CA ALA A 23 -6.72 1.29 -3.59
C ALA A 23 -7.43 2.36 -4.45
N GLU A 24 -7.61 3.58 -3.92
CA GLU A 24 -8.16 4.72 -4.67
C GLU A 24 -7.25 5.14 -5.83
N ASN A 25 -5.92 5.00 -5.69
CA ASN A 25 -4.95 5.26 -6.75
C ASN A 25 -4.71 4.04 -7.67
N GLY A 26 -5.53 2.99 -7.58
CA GLY A 26 -5.46 1.83 -8.46
C GLY A 26 -4.62 0.66 -7.95
N PHE A 27 -3.95 0.80 -6.81
CA PHE A 27 -3.15 -0.25 -6.19
C PHE A 27 -3.93 -0.98 -5.10
N LEU A 28 -4.72 -1.98 -5.51
CA LEU A 28 -5.48 -2.82 -4.60
C LEU A 28 -4.55 -3.54 -3.59
N PRO A 29 -5.03 -3.82 -2.35
CA PRO A 29 -4.22 -4.47 -1.31
C PRO A 29 -3.60 -5.81 -1.73
N SER A 30 -4.27 -6.55 -2.61
CA SER A 30 -3.76 -7.81 -3.19
C SER A 30 -2.54 -7.60 -4.09
N ARG A 31 -2.46 -6.46 -4.79
CA ARG A 31 -1.35 -6.09 -5.68
C ARG A 31 -0.17 -5.45 -4.94
N LEU A 32 -0.41 -4.86 -3.76
CA LEU A 32 0.64 -4.23 -2.94
C LEU A 32 1.65 -5.22 -2.36
N LEU A 33 1.26 -6.48 -2.16
CA LEU A 33 2.15 -7.51 -1.63
C LEU A 33 3.24 -7.85 -2.66
N GLY A 34 4.50 -7.53 -2.33
CA GLY A 34 5.65 -7.77 -3.21
C GLY A 34 5.93 -6.67 -4.23
N LEU A 35 5.08 -5.64 -4.32
CA LEU A 35 5.21 -4.51 -5.26
C LEU A 35 6.44 -3.65 -5.00
N ARG A 36 6.95 -3.64 -3.76
CA ARG A 36 8.05 -2.76 -3.33
C ARG A 36 9.28 -2.81 -4.25
N LYS A 37 9.67 -4.01 -4.71
CA LYS A 37 10.83 -4.16 -5.60
C LYS A 37 10.63 -3.47 -6.94
N SER A 38 9.42 -3.56 -7.49
CA SER A 38 9.08 -2.93 -8.76
C SER A 38 8.88 -1.43 -8.59
N TRP A 39 8.31 -0.99 -7.46
CA TRP A 39 8.13 0.42 -7.13
C TRP A 39 9.45 1.17 -6.91
N GLU A 40 10.44 0.54 -6.26
CA GLU A 40 11.76 1.15 -6.00
C GLU A 40 12.74 1.01 -7.17
N SER A 41 12.40 0.24 -8.21
CA SER A 41 13.27 0.04 -9.38
C SER A 41 13.15 1.21 -10.36
N SER A 42 14.22 1.98 -10.54
CA SER A 42 14.29 3.04 -11.55
C SER A 42 14.30 2.54 -12.99
N GLU A 43 14.40 1.22 -13.21
CA GLU A 43 14.37 0.60 -14.55
C GLU A 43 12.94 0.36 -15.03
N ILE A 44 11.96 0.34 -14.12
CA ILE A 44 10.55 0.12 -14.41
C ILE A 44 9.84 1.47 -14.37
N ASN A 45 9.60 2.05 -15.55
CA ASN A 45 8.85 3.31 -15.70
C ASN A 45 7.37 3.09 -16.05
N ASP A 46 6.96 1.83 -16.19
CA ASP A 46 5.62 1.43 -16.62
C ASP A 46 4.99 0.52 -15.54
N LEU A 47 4.97 0.99 -14.29
CA LEU A 47 4.44 0.19 -13.19
C LEU A 47 2.92 0.07 -13.32
N GLN A 48 2.45 -1.11 -13.74
CA GLN A 48 1.03 -1.34 -13.93
C GLN A 48 0.28 -1.51 -12.61
N ASP A 49 -0.76 -0.69 -12.42
CA ASP A 49 -1.72 -0.77 -11.33
C ASP A 49 -2.71 -1.94 -11.50
N SER A 50 -3.74 -2.05 -10.65
CA SER A 50 -4.73 -3.14 -10.71
C SER A 50 -5.81 -2.93 -11.78
N TYR A 51 -5.94 -1.71 -12.31
CA TYR A 51 -6.89 -1.35 -13.36
C TYR A 51 -6.25 -1.36 -14.76
N GLY A 52 -4.93 -1.58 -14.85
CA GLY A 52 -4.19 -1.68 -16.09
C GLY A 52 -3.49 -0.40 -16.51
N GLN A 53 -3.47 0.63 -15.67
CA GLN A 53 -2.80 1.91 -15.92
C GLN A 53 -1.32 1.85 -15.53
N GLU A 54 -0.45 2.45 -16.35
CA GLU A 54 1.00 2.52 -16.15
C GLU A 54 1.37 3.79 -15.36
N TRP A 55 2.32 3.66 -14.42
CA TRP A 55 2.79 4.69 -13.49
C TRP A 55 4.32 4.77 -13.44
#